data_AF-A0AAD5KK05-F1
#
_entry.id   AF-A0AAD5KK05-F1
#
_cell.length_a   1.000
_cell.length_b   1.000
_cell.length_c   1.000
_cell.angle_alpha   90.00
_cell.angle_beta   90.00
_cell.angle_gamma   90.00
#
_symmetry.space_group_name_H-M   'P 1'
#
loop_
_entity.id
_entity.type
_entity.pdbx_description
1 polymer ?
#
loop_
_entity_poly.entity_id
_entity_poly.type
_entity_poly.pdbx_seq_one_letter_code
_entity_poly.pdbx_strand_id
1 'polypeptide(L)'
;MFTYQQLRLALLSLILLSVTGLIYRWHSTNESPLHSLSSTTQHNQQHEYQKPVLNPVSYGRNDPRIAKLLKNIDLKYCGGPCRFMLPVFIMEQESKAQMHFRQLAFMAGMLNRTIVLPNVGGSRLGACLKNDFTFYYSNTWAQDNQEHFQHISMENFTSWVKERKAVGFPVASQTFHVHLSADHKQIGETDNCLAPLMDFSQWHDKSIYLHDSGNIRRRQKYQRILYDFFAGNEEDDELKVEDDNYIPEVMSVYYDRRFPFIQNPASEAPIPYNERITNIADKLSTELSPYLAVHWRTERAEPADALLPCAESLGELIKDRTEQLGTQPTFFLLTDYPHLFDQSFVDQAVYANTTDALKSEGEAGFVPASASFSPDSLTIYHHQAIHYLYTHFQITVTSLETEMATKEQQDIKSPSNWTVLPISEDTAGHDSGILGIIDKLMAIRADLFVAGKPGVCARRSSFTGRIVDDRIGRRIEELKDNTQQWMGQDEEKKTSSDIIEEWTDYSRKGSGRMKNIIEYFDL
;
A
#
# COMPACT_ATOMS: atom_id res chain seq x y z
N MET A 1 -1.05 -14.63 -71.48
CA MET A 1 -2.27 -14.15 -70.79
C MET A 1 -2.62 -15.18 -69.73
N PHE A 2 -2.47 -14.83 -68.44
CA PHE A 2 -2.91 -15.71 -67.36
C PHE A 2 -4.44 -15.81 -67.39
N THR A 3 -4.99 -17.02 -67.24
CA THR A 3 -6.44 -17.21 -67.17
C THR A 3 -6.97 -16.58 -65.88
N TYR A 4 -8.21 -16.11 -65.89
CA TYR A 4 -8.84 -15.49 -64.72
C TYR A 4 -8.76 -16.37 -63.45
N GLN A 5 -8.80 -17.69 -63.60
CA GLN A 5 -8.58 -18.64 -62.51
C GLN A 5 -7.15 -18.61 -61.94
N GLN A 6 -6.13 -18.46 -62.78
CA GLN A 6 -4.74 -18.32 -62.32
C GLN A 6 -4.53 -17.01 -61.56
N LEU A 7 -5.17 -15.92 -62.00
CA LEU A 7 -5.12 -14.64 -61.29
C LEU A 7 -5.82 -14.71 -59.92
N ARG A 8 -6.96 -15.41 -59.84
CA ARG A 8 -7.72 -15.59 -58.59
C ARG A 8 -6.96 -16.44 -57.58
N LEU A 9 -6.29 -17.51 -58.03
CA LEU A 9 -5.44 -18.36 -57.20
C LEU A 9 -4.19 -17.61 -56.69
N ALA A 10 -3.57 -16.79 -57.55
CA ALA A 10 -2.44 -15.96 -57.15
C ALA A 10 -2.84 -14.91 -56.08
N LEU A 11 -4.01 -14.28 -56.24
CA LEU A 11 -4.51 -13.29 -55.29
C LEU A 11 -4.85 -13.93 -53.93
N LEU A 12 -5.50 -15.10 -53.93
CA LEU A 12 -5.81 -15.84 -52.70
C LEU A 12 -4.53 -16.30 -51.98
N SER A 13 -3.50 -16.69 -52.73
CA SER A 13 -2.21 -17.08 -52.15
C SER A 13 -1.49 -15.89 -51.51
N LEU A 14 -1.54 -14.70 -52.13
CA LEU A 14 -1.00 -13.45 -51.58
C LEU A 14 -1.73 -13.01 -50.31
N ILE A 15 -3.07 -13.12 -50.28
CA ILE A 15 -3.86 -12.83 -49.08
C ILE A 15 -3.50 -13.79 -47.96
N LEU A 16 -3.43 -15.10 -48.25
CA LEU A 16 -3.06 -16.11 -47.25
C LEU A 16 -1.65 -15.87 -46.68
N LEU A 17 -0.67 -15.51 -47.52
CA LEU A 17 0.69 -15.16 -47.09
C LEU A 17 0.73 -13.88 -46.24
N SER A 18 -0.09 -12.87 -46.57
CA SER A 18 -0.18 -11.65 -45.79
C SER A 18 -0.83 -11.87 -44.41
N VAL A 19 -1.88 -12.69 -44.34
CA VAL A 19 -2.59 -13.01 -43.10
C VAL A 19 -1.72 -13.89 -42.20
N THR A 20 -1.05 -14.91 -42.77
CA THR A 20 -0.09 -15.74 -42.01
C THR A 20 1.12 -14.95 -41.56
N GLY A 21 1.64 -14.00 -42.35
CA GLY A 21 2.70 -13.08 -41.94
C GLY A 21 2.29 -12.14 -40.80
N LEU A 22 1.04 -11.65 -40.79
CA LEU A 22 0.50 -10.83 -39.70
C LEU A 22 0.26 -11.65 -38.42
N ILE A 23 -0.26 -12.87 -38.53
CA ILE A 23 -0.43 -13.80 -37.39
C ILE A 23 0.93 -14.21 -36.81
N TYR A 24 1.92 -14.50 -37.67
CA TYR A 24 3.28 -14.82 -37.25
C TYR A 24 3.94 -13.62 -36.56
N ARG A 25 3.77 -12.41 -37.09
CA ARG A 25 4.31 -11.19 -36.47
C ARG A 25 3.65 -10.90 -35.12
N TRP A 26 2.33 -11.08 -35.01
CA TRP A 26 1.58 -10.95 -33.75
C TRP A 26 2.02 -11.96 -32.70
N HIS A 27 2.22 -13.23 -33.08
CA HIS A 27 2.75 -14.24 -32.16
C HIS A 27 4.22 -13.99 -31.79
N SER A 28 5.06 -13.55 -32.74
CA SER A 28 6.48 -13.25 -32.47
C SER A 28 6.71 -12.04 -31.55
N THR A 29 5.71 -11.16 -31.40
CA THR A 29 5.77 -10.04 -30.45
C THR A 29 5.29 -10.38 -29.04
N ASN A 30 4.70 -11.57 -28.82
CA ASN A 30 4.20 -12.02 -27.52
C ASN A 30 4.93 -13.24 -26.93
N GLU A 31 5.87 -13.82 -27.65
CA GLU A 31 6.81 -14.80 -27.10
C GLU A 31 8.20 -14.18 -27.01
N SER A 32 8.57 -13.77 -25.80
CA SER A 32 10.00 -13.60 -25.50
C SER A 32 10.64 -14.99 -25.64
N PRO A 33 11.74 -15.15 -26.39
CA PRO A 33 12.41 -16.42 -26.48
C PRO A 33 12.94 -16.77 -25.08
N LEU A 34 12.42 -17.86 -24.52
CA LEU A 34 12.98 -18.54 -23.37
C LEU A 34 14.32 -19.16 -23.81
N HIS A 35 15.36 -18.33 -23.90
CA HIS A 35 16.72 -18.82 -24.01
C HIS A 35 17.10 -19.40 -22.65
N SER A 36 17.28 -20.71 -22.63
CA SER A 36 18.06 -21.44 -21.65
C SER A 36 19.40 -20.76 -21.44
N LEU A 37 19.51 -19.98 -20.36
CA LEU A 37 20.78 -19.48 -19.86
C LEU A 37 21.47 -20.63 -19.14
N SER A 38 22.27 -21.37 -19.90
CA SER A 38 23.46 -22.02 -19.38
C SER A 38 24.27 -20.98 -18.60
N SER A 39 24.57 -21.30 -17.34
CA SER A 39 25.51 -20.64 -16.43
C SER A 39 26.57 -19.81 -17.14
N THR A 40 26.25 -18.54 -17.38
CA THR A 40 27.24 -17.52 -17.69
C THR A 40 27.17 -16.57 -16.52
N THR A 41 28.19 -16.63 -15.68
CA THR A 41 28.46 -15.77 -14.54
C THR A 41 28.41 -14.31 -15.00
N GLN A 42 27.21 -13.72 -15.05
CA GLN A 42 27.06 -12.28 -15.12
C GLN A 42 27.45 -11.76 -13.75
N HIS A 43 28.64 -11.18 -13.70
CA HIS A 43 29.04 -10.27 -12.65
C HIS A 43 27.91 -9.26 -12.42
N ASN A 44 27.11 -9.49 -11.36
CA ASN A 44 26.42 -8.42 -10.65
C ASN A 44 27.51 -7.46 -10.20
N GLN A 45 27.79 -6.42 -11.00
CA GLN A 45 28.42 -5.22 -10.49
C GLN A 45 27.39 -4.57 -9.57
N GLN A 46 27.32 -5.06 -8.32
CA GLN A 46 26.92 -4.22 -7.20
C GLN A 46 27.92 -3.06 -7.24
N HIS A 47 27.52 -1.94 -7.84
CA HIS A 47 28.19 -0.68 -7.57
C HIS A 47 28.06 -0.48 -6.07
N GLU A 48 29.14 -0.77 -5.37
CA GLU A 48 29.27 -0.53 -3.94
C GLU A 48 29.12 0.98 -3.77
N TYR A 49 27.93 1.42 -3.33
CA TYR A 49 27.69 2.79 -2.95
C TYR A 49 28.68 3.09 -1.84
N GLN A 50 29.75 3.82 -2.16
CA GLN A 50 30.65 4.32 -1.14
C GLN A 50 29.82 5.25 -0.26
N LYS A 51 29.59 4.81 0.99
CA LYS A 51 28.88 5.62 1.97
C LYS A 51 29.52 7.01 1.98
N PRO A 52 28.75 8.09 1.81
CA PRO A 52 29.31 9.42 1.71
C PRO A 52 30.12 9.68 2.98
N VAL A 53 31.37 10.14 2.81
CA VAL A 53 32.20 10.58 3.93
C VAL A 53 31.59 11.89 4.42
N LEU A 54 30.82 11.79 5.49
CA LEU A 54 30.10 12.93 6.04
C LEU A 54 31.07 13.83 6.78
N ASN A 55 31.14 15.11 6.39
CA ASN A 55 31.91 16.12 7.12
C ASN A 55 31.44 16.22 8.59
N PRO A 56 32.31 16.57 9.55
CA PRO A 56 31.88 16.75 10.93
C PRO A 56 30.79 17.83 11.04
N VAL A 57 29.74 17.57 11.82
CA VAL A 57 28.71 18.58 12.12
C VAL A 57 29.39 19.78 12.77
N SER A 58 29.20 20.97 12.19
CA SER A 58 29.81 22.20 12.70
C SER A 58 29.09 22.66 13.96
N TYR A 59 29.54 22.17 15.12
CA TYR A 59 29.11 22.64 16.43
C TYR A 59 29.61 24.06 16.69
N GLY A 60 28.84 25.07 16.28
CA GLY A 60 29.02 26.50 16.60
C GLY A 60 30.47 26.96 16.79
N ARG A 61 31.12 27.43 15.71
CA ARG A 61 32.59 27.69 15.66
C ARG A 61 33.15 28.64 16.73
N ASN A 62 32.31 29.39 17.47
CA ASN A 62 32.75 30.51 18.30
C ASN A 62 32.54 30.37 19.83
N ASP A 63 31.78 29.38 20.36
CA ASP A 63 31.67 29.13 21.83
C ASP A 63 31.88 27.64 22.17
N PRO A 64 33.04 27.28 22.78
CA PRO A 64 33.35 25.89 23.16
C PRO A 64 32.35 25.24 24.15
N ARG A 65 31.68 26.03 24.99
CA ARG A 65 30.70 25.51 25.96
C ARG A 65 29.44 25.07 25.23
N ILE A 66 28.98 25.87 24.28
CA ILE A 66 27.85 25.54 23.43
C ILE A 66 28.20 24.32 22.57
N ALA A 67 29.39 24.29 21.95
CA ALA A 67 29.82 23.15 21.17
C ALA A 67 29.82 21.83 21.98
N LYS A 68 30.28 21.88 23.24
CA LYS A 68 30.21 20.73 24.16
C LYS A 68 28.77 20.33 24.48
N LEU A 69 27.88 21.29 24.70
CA LEU A 69 26.47 21.02 24.99
C LEU A 69 25.76 20.38 23.79
N LEU A 70 25.97 20.90 22.58
CA LEU A 70 25.43 20.33 21.35
C LEU A 70 25.95 18.91 21.11
N LYS A 71 27.24 18.67 21.34
CA LYS A 71 27.82 17.33 21.26
C LYS A 71 27.18 16.37 22.28
N ASN A 72 26.90 16.82 23.50
CA ASN A 72 26.24 16.00 24.51
C ASN A 72 24.78 15.68 24.14
N ILE A 73 24.06 16.65 23.55
CA ILE A 73 22.71 16.44 23.03
C ILE A 73 22.77 15.38 21.91
N ASP A 74 23.65 15.52 20.94
CA ASP A 74 23.78 14.57 19.84
C ASP A 74 24.21 13.17 20.32
N LEU A 75 25.16 13.08 21.25
CA LEU A 75 25.57 11.81 21.88
C LEU A 75 24.40 11.11 22.58
N LYS A 76 23.51 11.86 23.23
CA LYS A 76 22.33 11.31 23.93
C LYS A 76 21.38 10.61 22.97
N TYR A 77 21.18 11.14 21.77
CA TYR A 77 20.17 10.64 20.82
C TYR A 77 20.74 9.73 19.72
N CYS A 78 21.98 9.95 19.29
CA CYS A 78 22.58 9.29 18.13
C CYS A 78 23.91 8.58 18.43
N GLY A 79 24.45 8.70 19.66
CA GLY A 79 25.80 8.19 19.98
C GLY A 79 26.94 8.90 19.24
N GLY A 80 26.65 10.01 18.57
CA GLY A 80 27.55 10.79 17.73
C GLY A 80 26.78 11.92 17.05
N PRO A 81 27.37 12.61 16.05
CA PRO A 81 26.67 13.67 15.33
C PRO A 81 25.38 13.17 14.70
N CYS A 82 24.29 13.87 14.97
CA CYS A 82 22.97 13.47 14.49
C CYS A 82 22.73 13.92 13.05
N ARG A 83 22.27 13.00 12.19
CA ARG A 83 21.81 13.31 10.83
C ARG A 83 20.61 12.46 10.49
N PHE A 84 19.54 13.12 10.07
CA PHE A 84 18.24 12.49 9.92
C PHE A 84 17.68 12.62 8.51
N MET A 85 16.88 11.62 8.13
CA MET A 85 15.85 11.74 7.11
C MET A 85 14.50 11.70 7.81
N LEU A 86 13.71 12.77 7.67
CA LEU A 86 12.40 12.95 8.25
C LEU A 86 11.33 12.78 7.17
N PRO A 87 10.56 11.69 7.14
CA PRO A 87 9.39 11.58 6.29
C PRO A 87 8.31 12.55 6.80
N VAL A 88 8.22 13.73 6.20
CA VAL A 88 7.24 14.75 6.60
C VAL A 88 5.84 14.27 6.21
N PHE A 89 5.69 13.82 4.96
CA PHE A 89 4.42 13.29 4.48
C PHE A 89 4.63 12.28 3.35
N ILE A 90 3.98 11.13 3.45
CA ILE A 90 3.91 10.12 2.38
C ILE A 90 2.50 10.15 1.80
N MET A 91 2.39 10.52 0.53
CA MET A 91 1.11 10.82 -0.14
C MET A 91 0.25 9.61 -0.47
N GLU A 92 0.73 8.39 -0.29
CA GLU A 92 -0.06 7.17 -0.47
C GLU A 92 -0.79 6.77 0.81
N GLN A 93 -1.72 5.82 0.70
CA GLN A 93 -2.40 5.24 1.87
C GLN A 93 -1.80 3.88 2.26
N GLU A 94 -1.93 3.57 3.55
CA GLU A 94 -1.47 2.40 4.30
C GLU A 94 -0.60 1.43 3.49
N SER A 95 -1.13 0.42 2.77
CA SER A 95 -0.34 -0.61 2.07
C SER A 95 0.80 -0.04 1.22
N LYS A 96 0.54 1.07 0.51
CA LYS A 96 1.54 1.73 -0.32
C LYS A 96 2.37 2.72 0.48
N ALA A 97 1.77 3.40 1.45
CA ALA A 97 2.49 4.32 2.33
C ALA A 97 3.59 3.60 3.12
N GLN A 98 3.30 2.42 3.69
CA GLN A 98 4.32 1.59 4.35
C GLN A 98 5.39 1.12 3.37
N MET A 99 5.02 0.74 2.15
CA MET A 99 5.99 0.35 1.12
C MET A 99 6.96 1.50 0.84
N HIS A 100 6.46 2.71 0.59
CA HIS A 100 7.30 3.89 0.36
C HIS A 100 8.15 4.27 1.58
N PHE A 101 7.62 4.13 2.79
CA PHE A 101 8.40 4.35 4.00
C PHE A 101 9.60 3.39 4.09
N ARG A 102 9.44 2.10 3.76
CA ARG A 102 10.58 1.17 3.68
C ARG A 102 11.63 1.64 2.68
N GLN A 103 11.21 2.11 1.52
CA GLN A 103 12.13 2.60 0.49
C GLN A 103 12.95 3.80 1.00
N LEU A 104 12.31 4.72 1.73
CA LEU A 104 12.98 5.87 2.36
C LEU A 104 13.92 5.43 3.49
N ALA A 105 13.54 4.45 4.31
CA ALA A 105 14.39 3.93 5.38
C ALA A 105 15.69 3.33 4.83
N PHE A 106 15.60 2.51 3.77
CA PHE A 106 16.79 1.97 3.10
C PHE A 106 17.62 3.06 2.42
N MET A 107 16.98 4.05 1.78
CA MET A 107 17.69 5.20 1.21
C MET A 107 18.43 6.00 2.29
N ALA A 108 17.84 6.22 3.47
CA ALA A 108 18.50 6.87 4.60
C ALA A 108 19.76 6.11 5.02
N GLY A 109 19.70 4.77 5.11
CA GLY A 109 20.85 3.92 5.37
C GLY A 109 21.96 4.06 4.33
N MET A 110 21.61 4.11 3.04
CA MET A 110 22.57 4.34 1.95
C MET A 110 23.25 5.72 2.05
N LEU A 111 22.52 6.74 2.50
CA LEU A 111 23.01 8.10 2.71
C LEU A 111 23.73 8.29 4.06
N ASN A 112 23.90 7.22 4.84
CA ASN A 112 24.45 7.24 6.19
C ASN A 112 23.71 8.20 7.14
N ARG A 113 22.37 8.16 7.07
CA ARG A 113 21.45 8.93 7.91
C ARG A 113 20.56 8.00 8.72
N THR A 114 20.14 8.48 9.88
CA THR A 114 19.13 7.83 10.71
C THR A 114 17.75 8.18 10.16
N ILE A 115 16.90 7.17 9.88
CA ILE A 115 15.51 7.41 9.50
C ILE A 115 14.69 7.76 10.74
N VAL A 116 13.86 8.80 10.67
CA VAL A 116 12.86 9.06 11.70
C VAL A 116 11.64 8.20 11.42
N LEU A 117 11.23 7.38 12.39
CA LEU A 117 9.99 6.62 12.30
C LEU A 117 8.80 7.61 12.32
N PRO A 118 7.98 7.65 11.25
CA PRO A 118 6.91 8.63 11.14
C PRO A 118 5.77 8.28 12.10
N ASN A 119 4.96 9.30 12.43
CA ASN A 119 3.67 9.07 13.03
C ASN A 119 2.69 8.48 12.00
N VAL A 120 1.59 7.94 12.49
CA VAL A 120 0.52 7.34 11.68
C VAL A 120 -0.84 7.93 12.03
N GLY A 121 -1.74 7.88 11.06
CA GLY A 121 -3.16 8.10 11.30
C GLY A 121 -3.98 8.26 10.04
N GLY A 122 -5.26 7.87 10.10
CA GLY A 122 -6.17 7.91 8.94
C GLY A 122 -5.62 7.17 7.71
N SER A 123 -4.97 6.03 7.91
CA SER A 123 -4.26 5.27 6.87
C SER A 123 -3.07 6.01 6.22
N ARG A 124 -2.44 6.98 6.89
CA ARG A 124 -1.29 7.74 6.38
C ARG A 124 -0.06 7.59 7.28
N LEU A 125 1.11 7.97 6.74
CA LEU A 125 2.38 8.08 7.45
C LEU A 125 2.97 9.49 7.23
N GLY A 126 3.43 10.13 8.30
CA GLY A 126 4.04 11.46 8.24
C GLY A 126 4.43 11.99 9.61
N ALA A 127 5.13 13.12 9.66
CA ALA A 127 5.66 13.68 10.90
C ALA A 127 4.57 14.22 11.84
N CYS A 128 3.46 14.71 11.28
CA CYS A 128 2.46 15.51 12.00
C CYS A 128 1.15 14.77 12.26
N LEU A 129 1.17 13.44 12.12
CA LEU A 129 0.02 12.60 12.42
C LEU A 129 -0.06 12.32 13.92
N LYS A 130 -1.24 11.92 14.38
CA LYS A 130 -1.62 11.88 15.79
C LYS A 130 -0.89 10.78 16.58
N ASN A 131 -0.77 9.60 16.00
CA ASN A 131 -0.32 8.41 16.73
C ASN A 131 1.12 8.06 16.36
N ASP A 132 1.88 7.45 17.26
CA ASP A 132 3.23 7.01 16.95
C ASP A 132 3.28 5.87 15.92
N PHE A 133 4.46 5.56 15.41
CA PHE A 133 4.68 4.46 14.45
C PHE A 133 4.13 3.10 14.94
N THR A 134 4.32 2.80 16.22
CA THR A 134 3.97 1.52 16.82
C THR A 134 2.47 1.35 17.03
N PHE A 135 1.70 2.43 16.87
CA PHE A 135 0.25 2.37 16.88
C PHE A 135 -0.30 1.48 15.77
N TYR A 136 0.32 1.48 14.59
CA TYR A 136 -0.02 0.57 13.48
C TYR A 136 0.94 -0.61 13.34
N TYR A 137 2.24 -0.37 13.50
CA TYR A 137 3.28 -1.30 13.08
C TYR A 137 4.01 -1.95 14.27
N SER A 138 4.70 -3.06 13.99
CA SER A 138 5.54 -3.74 14.97
C SER A 138 6.64 -2.80 15.50
N ASN A 139 6.91 -2.92 16.80
CA ASN A 139 8.00 -2.22 17.47
C ASN A 139 9.39 -2.82 17.16
N THR A 140 9.47 -4.05 16.64
CA THR A 140 10.75 -4.71 16.33
C THR A 140 11.23 -4.44 14.91
N TRP A 141 10.33 -4.12 13.96
CA TRP A 141 10.68 -4.05 12.53
C TRP A 141 11.92 -3.21 12.23
N ALA A 142 12.03 -2.03 12.84
CA ALA A 142 13.16 -1.14 12.60
C ALA A 142 14.47 -1.66 13.24
N GLN A 143 14.38 -2.41 14.34
CA GLN A 143 15.51 -3.08 14.98
C GLN A 143 15.96 -4.30 14.16
N ASP A 144 15.01 -5.07 13.64
CA ASP A 144 15.25 -6.25 12.80
C ASP A 144 15.93 -5.87 11.47
N ASN A 145 15.91 -4.59 11.08
CA ASN A 145 16.55 -4.06 9.87
C ASN A 145 17.76 -3.15 10.16
N GLN A 146 18.35 -3.23 11.36
CA GLN A 146 19.48 -2.37 11.78
C GLN A 146 20.75 -2.52 10.92
N GLU A 147 20.90 -3.65 10.24
CA GLU A 147 21.97 -3.89 9.26
C GLU A 147 21.85 -3.02 8.00
N HIS A 148 20.65 -2.51 7.70
CA HIS A 148 20.37 -1.69 6.54
C HIS A 148 20.28 -0.20 6.87
N PHE A 149 19.68 0.16 8.01
CA PHE A 149 19.52 1.55 8.41
C PHE A 149 19.45 1.70 9.94
N GLN A 150 19.85 2.88 10.42
CA GLN A 150 19.63 3.31 11.81
C GLN A 150 18.28 4.02 11.91
N HIS A 151 17.60 3.96 13.06
CA HIS A 151 16.31 4.63 13.25
C HIS A 151 16.21 5.40 14.57
N ILE A 152 15.26 6.32 14.64
CA ILE A 152 14.85 7.02 15.87
C ILE A 152 13.32 7.20 15.89
N SER A 153 12.68 7.18 17.06
CA SER A 153 11.26 7.51 17.17
C SER A 153 10.99 9.00 16.91
N MET A 154 9.78 9.34 16.44
CA MET A 154 9.36 10.74 16.28
C MET A 154 9.45 11.55 17.59
N GLU A 155 9.12 10.92 18.73
CA GLU A 155 9.20 11.54 20.05
C GLU A 155 10.65 11.93 20.42
N ASN A 156 11.59 11.00 20.25
CA ASN A 156 13.01 11.26 20.54
C ASN A 156 13.60 12.26 19.56
N PHE A 157 13.25 12.18 18.27
CA PHE A 157 13.64 13.18 17.28
C PHE A 157 13.13 14.58 17.65
N THR A 158 11.84 14.70 17.99
CA THR A 158 11.23 15.97 18.42
C THR A 158 11.92 16.53 19.66
N SER A 159 12.26 15.67 20.62
CA SER A 159 12.99 16.05 21.83
C SER A 159 14.40 16.56 21.51
N TRP A 160 15.12 15.88 20.61
CA TRP A 160 16.41 16.35 20.10
C TRP A 160 16.33 17.74 19.46
N VAL A 161 15.35 17.97 18.55
CA VAL A 161 15.16 19.28 17.91
C VAL A 161 14.84 20.37 18.94
N LYS A 162 13.98 20.08 19.92
CA LYS A 162 13.63 21.03 21.00
C LYS A 162 14.83 21.39 21.87
N GLU A 163 15.64 20.40 22.26
CA GLU A 163 16.86 20.64 23.05
C GLU A 163 17.87 21.49 22.29
N ARG A 164 18.08 21.22 21.00
CA ARG A 164 18.93 22.03 20.11
C ARG A 164 18.44 23.48 19.99
N LYS A 165 17.14 23.68 19.79
CA LYS A 165 16.56 25.03 19.76
C LYS A 165 16.69 25.76 21.09
N ALA A 166 16.49 25.07 22.22
CA ALA A 166 16.56 25.66 23.55
C ALA A 166 17.95 26.22 23.90
N VAL A 167 19.01 25.67 23.30
CA VAL A 167 20.39 26.17 23.48
C VAL A 167 20.78 27.25 22.48
N GLY A 168 19.83 27.74 21.67
CA GLY A 168 20.01 28.83 20.72
C GLY A 168 20.60 28.40 19.37
N PHE A 169 20.69 27.09 19.11
CA PHE A 169 21.23 26.52 17.86
C PHE A 169 20.20 25.56 17.24
N PRO A 170 19.15 26.12 16.58
CA PRO A 170 18.18 25.30 15.87
C PRO A 170 18.88 24.42 14.83
N VAL A 171 18.29 23.26 14.56
CA VAL A 171 18.87 22.27 13.65
C VAL A 171 18.72 22.73 12.20
N ALA A 172 19.76 22.57 11.39
CA ALA A 172 19.69 22.93 9.99
C ALA A 172 18.89 21.87 9.20
N SER A 173 17.86 22.31 8.49
CA SER A 173 16.97 21.46 7.70
C SER A 173 16.88 21.95 6.26
N GLN A 174 16.74 21.00 5.33
CA GLN A 174 16.42 21.28 3.93
C GLN A 174 15.20 20.44 3.52
N THR A 175 14.29 21.04 2.76
CA THR A 175 13.12 20.35 2.23
C THR A 175 13.43 19.65 0.91
N PHE A 176 12.94 18.44 0.77
CA PHE A 176 13.05 17.63 -0.44
C PHE A 176 11.66 17.14 -0.84
N HIS A 177 11.25 17.42 -2.07
CA HIS A 177 10.02 16.91 -2.65
C HIS A 177 10.33 15.90 -3.76
N VAL A 178 9.78 14.70 -3.62
CA VAL A 178 9.81 13.67 -4.66
C VAL A 178 8.42 13.54 -5.25
N HIS A 179 8.24 13.98 -6.49
CA HIS A 179 6.95 14.01 -7.16
C HIS A 179 6.81 12.93 -8.24
N LEU A 180 5.56 12.53 -8.48
CA LEU A 180 5.16 11.59 -9.52
C LEU A 180 5.47 12.12 -10.94
N SER A 181 5.12 13.37 -11.22
CA SER A 181 5.35 14.03 -12.50
C SER A 181 5.00 15.52 -12.40
N ALA A 182 5.53 16.33 -13.32
CA ALA A 182 5.34 17.78 -13.31
C ALA A 182 3.87 18.21 -13.56
N ASP A 183 3.08 17.36 -14.20
CA ASP A 183 1.65 17.55 -14.46
C ASP A 183 0.75 17.04 -13.33
N HIS A 184 1.31 16.34 -12.34
CA HIS A 184 0.54 15.85 -11.21
C HIS A 184 0.32 16.98 -10.19
N LYS A 185 -0.92 17.48 -10.11
CA LYS A 185 -1.31 18.39 -9.03
C LYS A 185 -1.27 17.64 -7.71
N GLN A 186 -0.36 18.03 -6.85
CA GLN A 186 -0.26 17.49 -5.51
C GLN A 186 -1.50 17.88 -4.71
N ILE A 187 -2.26 16.89 -4.25
CA ILE A 187 -3.42 17.12 -3.39
C ILE A 187 -2.95 17.14 -1.95
N GLY A 188 -2.91 18.33 -1.35
CA GLY A 188 -2.83 18.52 0.11
C GLY A 188 -1.55 18.00 0.76
N GLU A 189 -0.42 18.68 0.53
CA GLU A 189 0.72 18.53 1.43
C GLU A 189 0.35 19.08 2.81
N THR A 190 0.65 18.32 3.86
CA THR A 190 0.53 18.82 5.23
C THR A 190 1.76 19.63 5.59
N ASP A 191 1.57 20.79 6.20
CA ASP A 191 2.68 21.58 6.72
C ASP A 191 3.55 20.77 7.68
N ASN A 192 4.85 21.00 7.63
CA ASN A 192 5.78 20.44 8.59
C ASN A 192 5.59 21.14 9.95
N CYS A 193 4.82 20.52 10.85
CA CYS A 193 4.59 20.96 12.23
C CYS A 193 5.88 21.12 13.07
N LEU A 194 7.00 20.52 12.66
CA LEU A 194 8.29 20.71 13.30
C LEU A 194 9.10 21.87 12.68
N ALA A 195 8.66 22.45 11.57
CA ALA A 195 9.38 23.52 10.90
C ALA A 195 9.67 24.73 11.79
N PRO A 196 8.75 25.18 12.68
CA PRO A 196 9.05 26.27 13.60
C PRO A 196 10.20 25.98 14.57
N LEU A 197 10.62 24.71 14.70
CA LEU A 197 11.71 24.29 15.59
C LEU A 197 13.07 24.16 14.89
N MET A 198 13.11 24.30 13.57
CA MET A 198 14.29 24.06 12.74
C MET A 198 14.66 25.33 11.95
N ASP A 199 15.88 25.36 11.41
CA ASP A 199 16.38 26.44 10.55
C ASP A 199 16.44 25.97 9.10
N PHE A 200 15.62 26.60 8.25
CA PHE A 200 15.60 26.38 6.80
C PHE A 200 16.29 27.52 6.02
N SER A 201 16.77 28.56 6.69
CA SER A 201 17.26 29.78 6.02
C SER A 201 18.49 29.56 5.15
N GLN A 202 19.22 28.46 5.40
CA GLN A 202 20.46 28.13 4.71
C GLN A 202 20.24 27.37 3.39
N TRP A 203 19.03 26.85 3.15
CA TRP A 203 18.77 25.91 2.05
C TRP A 203 17.50 26.26 1.29
N HIS A 204 17.58 26.20 -0.04
CA HIS A 204 16.39 26.19 -0.88
C HIS A 204 15.77 24.78 -0.91
N ASP A 205 14.46 24.74 -1.06
CA ASP A 205 13.74 23.49 -1.29
C ASP A 205 14.21 22.84 -2.59
N LYS A 206 14.39 21.52 -2.55
CA LYS A 206 14.76 20.72 -3.72
C LYS A 206 13.58 19.87 -4.16
N SER A 207 13.33 19.81 -5.46
CA SER A 207 12.24 19.02 -6.02
C SER A 207 12.71 18.18 -7.20
N ILE A 208 12.25 16.94 -7.27
CA ILE A 208 12.49 16.06 -8.41
C ILE A 208 11.17 15.48 -8.92
N TYR A 209 11.03 15.43 -10.23
CA TYR A 209 9.85 14.89 -10.92
C TYR A 209 10.23 13.62 -11.68
N LEU A 210 9.69 12.49 -11.26
CA LEU A 210 10.08 11.19 -11.79
C LEU A 210 8.87 10.42 -12.30
N HIS A 211 8.68 10.42 -13.62
CA HIS A 211 7.59 9.69 -14.28
C HIS A 211 7.45 8.27 -13.75
N ASP A 212 6.31 8.02 -13.14
CA ASP A 212 6.13 6.76 -12.45
C ASP A 212 5.83 5.63 -13.43
N SER A 213 6.41 4.45 -13.20
CA SER A 213 6.28 3.34 -14.13
C SER A 213 6.30 2.02 -13.39
N GLY A 214 5.29 1.16 -13.63
CA GLY A 214 5.30 -0.21 -13.11
C GLY A 214 6.41 -1.07 -13.72
N ASN A 215 7.01 -0.64 -14.83
CA ASN A 215 8.08 -1.36 -15.51
C ASN A 215 9.36 -1.39 -14.66
N ILE A 216 9.71 -2.59 -14.18
CA ILE A 216 10.87 -2.81 -13.30
C ILE A 216 12.18 -2.32 -13.94
N ARG A 217 12.40 -2.57 -15.24
CA ARG A 217 13.63 -2.13 -15.93
C ARG A 217 13.77 -0.62 -15.95
N ARG A 218 12.66 0.11 -16.14
CA ARG A 218 12.66 1.59 -16.07
C ARG A 218 12.95 2.09 -14.65
N ARG A 219 12.56 1.33 -13.62
CA ARG A 219 12.75 1.68 -12.21
C ARG A 219 14.16 1.41 -11.68
N GLN A 220 14.92 0.52 -12.32
CA GLN A 220 16.29 0.19 -11.90
C GLN A 220 17.19 1.43 -11.74
N LYS A 221 17.00 2.47 -12.57
CA LYS A 221 17.75 3.73 -12.47
C LYS A 221 17.28 4.67 -11.36
N TYR A 222 16.06 4.51 -10.84
CA TYR A 222 15.49 5.45 -9.86
C TYR A 222 16.17 5.39 -8.51
N GLN A 223 16.72 4.24 -8.10
CA GLN A 223 17.55 4.17 -6.90
C GLN A 223 18.74 5.12 -6.99
N ARG A 224 19.48 5.09 -8.11
CA ARG A 224 20.63 5.96 -8.31
C ARG A 224 20.23 7.43 -8.40
N ILE A 225 19.19 7.74 -9.19
CA ILE A 225 18.72 9.13 -9.35
C ILE A 225 18.31 9.73 -8.00
N LEU A 226 17.53 8.99 -7.20
CA LEU A 226 17.12 9.48 -5.88
C LEU A 226 18.29 9.55 -4.90
N TYR A 227 19.25 8.62 -4.98
CA TYR A 227 20.48 8.70 -4.18
C TYR A 227 21.26 9.99 -4.51
N ASP A 228 21.47 10.29 -5.80
CA ASP A 228 22.22 11.47 -6.24
C ASP A 228 21.49 12.77 -5.86
N PHE A 229 20.17 12.81 -6.02
CA PHE A 229 19.30 13.92 -5.59
C PHE A 229 19.44 14.22 -4.09
N PHE A 230 19.32 13.20 -3.24
CA PHE A 230 19.46 13.39 -1.79
C PHE A 230 20.91 13.62 -1.37
N ALA A 231 21.90 13.00 -2.02
CA ALA A 231 23.31 13.22 -1.73
C ALA A 231 23.78 14.64 -2.10
N GLY A 232 23.03 15.35 -2.96
CA GLY A 232 23.40 16.66 -3.47
C GLY A 232 24.43 16.60 -4.61
N ASN A 233 24.50 15.46 -5.31
CA ASN A 233 25.43 15.22 -6.41
C ASN A 233 24.87 15.65 -7.79
N GLU A 234 23.73 16.35 -7.83
CA GLU A 234 23.16 16.82 -9.10
C GLU A 234 24.08 17.89 -9.74
N GLU A 235 24.40 17.69 -11.02
CA GLU A 235 25.22 18.56 -11.86
C GLU A 235 24.47 19.87 -12.23
N ASP A 236 23.99 20.62 -11.25
CA ASP A 236 23.52 21.98 -11.51
C ASP A 236 24.75 22.91 -11.67
N ASP A 237 25.12 23.12 -12.93
CA ASP A 237 26.31 23.85 -13.39
C ASP A 237 26.30 25.36 -13.07
N GLU A 238 25.20 25.93 -12.54
CA GLU A 238 25.05 27.39 -12.41
C GLU A 238 25.20 27.97 -10.99
N LEU A 239 25.25 27.16 -9.93
CA LEU A 239 25.38 27.66 -8.55
C LEU A 239 26.28 26.76 -7.68
N LYS A 240 27.53 26.56 -8.11
CA LYS A 240 28.60 26.16 -7.17
C LYS A 240 28.92 27.34 -6.25
N VAL A 241 28.10 27.54 -5.22
CA VAL A 241 28.51 28.34 -4.07
C VAL A 241 29.73 27.64 -3.49
N GLU A 242 30.87 28.33 -3.44
CA GLU A 242 32.18 27.84 -2.99
C GLU A 242 32.21 27.32 -1.53
N ASP A 243 31.07 27.22 -0.85
CA ASP A 243 30.97 26.68 0.51
C ASP A 243 30.57 25.19 0.45
N ASP A 244 31.50 24.39 -0.10
CA ASP A 244 31.48 22.91 -0.31
C ASP A 244 31.23 22.08 0.97
N ASN A 245 30.80 22.68 2.08
CA ASN A 245 31.03 22.12 3.42
C ASN A 245 29.80 21.94 4.30
N TYR A 246 28.60 22.35 3.87
CA TYR A 246 27.41 22.16 4.67
C TYR A 246 26.50 21.10 4.08
N ILE A 247 26.20 20.09 4.89
CA ILE A 247 25.25 19.02 4.58
C ILE A 247 24.15 19.20 5.61
N PRO A 248 22.85 19.31 5.23
CA PRO A 248 21.79 19.58 6.20
C PRO A 248 21.73 18.46 7.26
N GLU A 249 21.54 18.85 8.53
CA GLU A 249 21.39 17.89 9.63
C GLU A 249 20.09 17.08 9.44
N VAL A 250 19.02 17.71 8.96
CA VAL A 250 17.72 17.07 8.68
C VAL A 250 17.35 17.21 7.21
N MET A 251 17.02 16.09 6.56
CA MET A 251 16.32 16.08 5.28
C MET A 251 14.82 15.94 5.54
N SER A 252 14.05 17.01 5.32
CA SER A 252 12.60 17.01 5.45
C SER A 252 11.98 16.55 4.13
N VAL A 253 11.48 15.32 4.07
CA VAL A 253 11.08 14.66 2.81
C VAL A 253 9.56 14.59 2.65
N TYR A 254 9.06 15.19 1.59
CA TYR A 254 7.72 14.98 1.04
C TYR A 254 7.79 13.98 -0.11
N TYR A 255 7.02 12.90 -0.04
CA TYR A 255 7.19 11.77 -0.94
C TYR A 255 5.88 11.34 -1.62
N ASP A 256 5.86 11.44 -2.95
CA ASP A 256 4.75 11.11 -3.83
C ASP A 256 5.20 10.24 -5.01
N ARG A 257 5.09 8.93 -4.84
CA ARG A 257 5.31 7.91 -5.89
C ARG A 257 4.28 6.79 -5.70
N ARG A 258 4.12 5.92 -6.70
CA ARG A 258 3.23 4.74 -6.66
C ARG A 258 3.98 3.41 -6.65
N PHE A 259 5.26 3.41 -7.03
CA PHE A 259 6.09 2.20 -7.16
C PHE A 259 7.38 2.27 -6.32
N PRO A 260 7.89 1.12 -5.85
CA PRO A 260 9.18 1.05 -5.14
C PRO A 260 10.35 1.28 -6.09
N PHE A 261 11.49 1.70 -5.55
CA PHE A 261 12.70 2.07 -6.30
C PHE A 261 13.99 1.41 -5.81
N ILE A 262 14.08 1.03 -4.54
CA ILE A 262 15.20 0.30 -3.93
C ILE A 262 15.22 -1.14 -4.44
N GLN A 263 16.39 -1.59 -4.89
CA GLN A 263 16.63 -2.93 -5.43
C GLN A 263 17.16 -3.88 -4.34
N ASN A 264 16.50 -3.90 -3.17
CA ASN A 264 16.80 -4.81 -2.08
C ASN A 264 15.53 -5.58 -1.71
N PRO A 265 15.52 -6.93 -1.75
CA PRO A 265 14.35 -7.73 -1.36
C PRO A 265 13.82 -7.42 0.05
N ALA A 266 14.70 -7.10 1.01
CA ALA A 266 14.30 -6.72 2.36
C ALA A 266 13.48 -5.41 2.39
N SER A 267 13.69 -4.51 1.42
CA SER A 267 12.89 -3.27 1.29
C SER A 267 11.49 -3.51 0.73
N GLU A 268 11.27 -4.65 0.09
CA GLU A 268 9.96 -5.09 -0.42
C GLU A 268 9.16 -5.82 0.65
N ALA A 269 9.84 -6.42 1.64
CA ALA A 269 9.24 -7.13 2.76
C ALA A 269 8.29 -6.21 3.56
N PRO A 270 7.00 -6.55 3.68
CA PRO A 270 5.99 -5.76 4.40
C PRO A 270 6.38 -5.45 5.84
N ILE A 271 5.97 -4.29 6.36
CA ILE A 271 6.15 -3.98 7.79
C ILE A 271 5.07 -4.77 8.55
N PRO A 272 5.43 -5.65 9.50
CA PRO A 272 4.45 -6.34 10.32
C PRO A 272 3.61 -5.32 11.09
N TYR A 273 2.31 -5.60 11.27
CA TYR A 273 1.46 -4.78 12.12
C TYR A 273 1.76 -5.00 13.60
N ASN A 274 1.31 -4.08 14.44
CA ASN A 274 1.38 -4.21 15.90
C ASN A 274 0.60 -5.45 16.36
N GLU A 275 1.14 -6.18 17.33
CA GLU A 275 0.54 -7.41 17.86
C GLU A 275 -0.89 -7.21 18.37
N ARG A 276 -1.20 -6.04 18.96
CA ARG A 276 -2.56 -5.72 19.41
C ARG A 276 -3.57 -5.83 18.27
N ILE A 277 -3.22 -5.31 17.10
CA ILE A 277 -4.10 -5.31 15.92
C ILE A 277 -4.21 -6.72 15.35
N THR A 278 -3.09 -7.44 15.22
CA THR A 278 -3.11 -8.80 14.69
C THR A 278 -3.91 -9.74 15.59
N ASN A 279 -3.72 -9.66 16.92
CA ASN A 279 -4.44 -10.49 17.89
C ASN A 279 -5.96 -10.32 17.81
N ILE A 280 -6.43 -9.10 17.54
CA ILE A 280 -7.86 -8.83 17.36
C ILE A 280 -8.38 -9.41 16.06
N ALA A 281 -7.65 -9.24 14.96
CA ALA A 281 -8.01 -9.88 13.70
C ALA A 281 -8.00 -11.42 13.80
N ASP A 282 -7.04 -11.99 14.54
CA ASP A 282 -6.97 -13.43 14.83
C ASP A 282 -8.19 -13.90 15.62
N LYS A 283 -8.54 -13.18 16.70
CA LYS A 283 -9.73 -13.48 17.51
C LYS A 283 -11.01 -13.43 16.66
N LEU A 284 -11.24 -12.32 15.96
CA LEU A 284 -12.43 -12.13 15.13
C LEU A 284 -12.51 -13.18 14.02
N SER A 285 -11.38 -13.50 13.37
CA SER A 285 -11.35 -14.54 12.33
C SER A 285 -11.71 -15.92 12.88
N THR A 286 -11.24 -16.24 14.10
CA THR A 286 -11.54 -17.51 14.76
C THR A 286 -13.03 -17.60 15.13
N GLU A 287 -13.60 -16.51 15.65
CA GLU A 287 -15.01 -16.45 16.04
C GLU A 287 -15.97 -16.49 14.84
N LEU A 288 -15.58 -15.94 13.69
CA LEU A 288 -16.41 -15.95 12.47
C LEU A 288 -16.29 -17.23 11.64
N SER A 289 -15.22 -18.01 11.80
CA SER A 289 -14.94 -19.17 10.95
C SER A 289 -16.00 -20.28 11.08
N PRO A 290 -16.46 -20.89 9.97
CA PRO A 290 -16.08 -20.58 8.59
C PRO A 290 -16.74 -19.29 8.07
N TYR A 291 -15.96 -18.42 7.44
CA TYR A 291 -16.47 -17.20 6.82
C TYR A 291 -15.89 -16.91 5.42
N LEU A 292 -16.72 -16.24 4.62
CA LEU A 292 -16.39 -15.77 3.29
C LEU A 292 -16.17 -14.25 3.37
N ALA A 293 -14.94 -13.82 3.12
CA ALA A 293 -14.61 -12.41 3.02
C ALA A 293 -14.76 -11.92 1.57
N VAL A 294 -15.55 -10.87 1.35
CA VAL A 294 -15.64 -10.19 0.05
C VAL A 294 -15.01 -8.82 0.16
N HIS A 295 -14.02 -8.54 -0.66
CA HIS A 295 -13.54 -7.18 -0.84
C HIS A 295 -14.15 -6.54 -2.10
N TRP A 296 -15.04 -5.56 -1.89
CA TRP A 296 -15.74 -4.87 -2.95
C TRP A 296 -15.49 -3.36 -2.90
N ARG A 297 -14.52 -2.92 -3.70
CA ARG A 297 -14.20 -1.51 -3.92
C ARG A 297 -15.06 -0.96 -5.06
N THR A 298 -16.16 -0.33 -4.70
CA THR A 298 -17.19 0.19 -5.63
C THR A 298 -16.86 1.59 -6.14
N GLU A 299 -15.96 2.33 -5.47
CA GLU A 299 -15.59 3.68 -5.88
C GLU A 299 -15.10 3.71 -7.34
N ARG A 300 -15.72 4.56 -8.17
CA ARG A 300 -15.35 4.74 -9.58
C ARG A 300 -15.33 3.43 -10.37
N ALA A 301 -16.16 2.45 -10.00
CA ALA A 301 -16.47 1.33 -10.88
C ALA A 301 -17.21 1.89 -12.11
N GLU A 302 -16.75 1.50 -13.30
CA GLU A 302 -17.25 2.02 -14.57
C GLU A 302 -17.60 0.86 -15.50
N PRO A 303 -18.82 0.82 -16.07
CA PRO A 303 -19.92 1.75 -15.80
C PRO A 303 -20.58 1.48 -14.43
N ALA A 304 -21.06 2.51 -13.74
CA ALA A 304 -21.63 2.37 -12.40
C ALA A 304 -22.91 1.50 -12.37
N ASP A 305 -23.64 1.43 -13.47
CA ASP A 305 -24.85 0.59 -13.62
C ASP A 305 -24.57 -0.91 -13.63
N ALA A 306 -23.30 -1.33 -13.79
CA ALA A 306 -22.89 -2.72 -13.62
C ALA A 306 -22.92 -3.19 -12.16
N LEU A 307 -22.99 -2.28 -11.17
CA LEU A 307 -22.88 -2.65 -9.76
C LEU A 307 -24.00 -3.59 -9.27
N LEU A 308 -25.25 -3.38 -9.71
CA LEU A 308 -26.36 -4.27 -9.33
C LEU A 308 -26.22 -5.67 -9.94
N PRO A 309 -26.03 -5.84 -11.26
CA PRO A 309 -25.72 -7.15 -11.84
C PRO A 309 -24.51 -7.84 -11.20
N CYS A 310 -23.48 -7.08 -10.82
CA CYS A 310 -22.35 -7.60 -10.06
C CYS A 310 -22.74 -8.10 -8.65
N ALA A 311 -23.71 -7.44 -7.98
CA ALA A 311 -24.26 -7.90 -6.70
C ALA A 311 -25.00 -9.23 -6.88
N GLU A 312 -25.77 -9.37 -7.95
CA GLU A 312 -26.52 -10.58 -8.29
C GLU A 312 -25.57 -11.76 -8.55
N SER A 313 -24.55 -11.54 -9.38
CA SER A 313 -23.49 -12.52 -9.65
C SER A 313 -22.72 -12.92 -8.39
N LEU A 314 -22.41 -11.97 -7.51
CA LEU A 314 -21.84 -12.28 -6.20
C LEU A 314 -22.79 -13.16 -5.37
N GLY A 315 -24.09 -12.87 -5.43
CA GLY A 315 -25.11 -13.68 -4.74
C GLY A 315 -25.19 -15.12 -5.26
N GLU A 316 -25.07 -15.33 -6.57
CA GLU A 316 -24.96 -16.67 -7.17
C GLU A 316 -23.68 -17.38 -6.71
N LEU A 317 -22.53 -16.70 -6.75
CA LEU A 317 -21.26 -17.25 -6.28
C LEU A 317 -21.31 -17.68 -4.80
N ILE A 318 -21.93 -16.86 -3.94
CA ILE A 318 -22.11 -17.19 -2.53
C ILE A 318 -22.98 -18.45 -2.37
N LYS A 319 -24.10 -18.56 -3.08
CA LYS A 319 -24.98 -19.74 -3.04
C LYS A 319 -24.23 -21.01 -3.46
N ASP A 320 -23.50 -20.95 -4.58
CA ASP A 320 -22.69 -22.06 -5.08
C ASP A 320 -21.65 -22.53 -4.05
N ARG A 321 -21.02 -21.59 -3.33
CA ARG A 321 -20.00 -21.92 -2.31
C ARG A 321 -20.62 -22.44 -1.03
N THR A 322 -21.76 -21.91 -0.60
CA THR A 322 -22.54 -22.46 0.51
C THR A 322 -22.89 -23.93 0.25
N GLU A 323 -23.38 -24.25 -0.95
CA GLU A 323 -23.72 -25.63 -1.33
C GLU A 323 -22.49 -26.55 -1.28
N GLN A 324 -21.33 -26.08 -1.75
CA GLN A 324 -20.08 -26.84 -1.72
C GLN A 324 -19.53 -27.05 -0.30
N LEU A 325 -19.68 -26.06 0.59
CA LEU A 325 -19.22 -26.14 1.98
C LEU A 325 -20.13 -27.00 2.85
N GLY A 326 -21.39 -27.20 2.45
CA GLY A 326 -22.39 -27.90 3.25
C GLY A 326 -22.82 -27.15 4.52
N THR A 327 -22.36 -25.91 4.69
CA THR A 327 -22.72 -24.98 5.77
C THR A 327 -22.77 -23.57 5.22
N GLN A 328 -23.68 -22.75 5.75
CA GLN A 328 -23.74 -21.32 5.40
C GLN A 328 -22.58 -20.60 6.09
N PRO A 329 -21.59 -20.07 5.35
CA PRO A 329 -20.53 -19.28 5.95
C PRO A 329 -21.07 -17.91 6.37
N THR A 330 -20.43 -17.30 7.36
CA THR A 330 -20.63 -15.88 7.63
C THR A 330 -20.13 -15.06 6.45
N PHE A 331 -20.91 -14.09 5.96
CA PHE A 331 -20.46 -13.19 4.91
C PHE A 331 -19.89 -11.91 5.53
N PHE A 332 -18.56 -11.77 5.46
CA PHE A 332 -17.83 -10.59 5.86
C PHE A 332 -17.54 -9.67 4.66
N LEU A 333 -18.06 -8.44 4.67
CA LEU A 333 -17.94 -7.49 3.56
C LEU A 333 -16.94 -6.37 3.88
N LEU A 334 -15.87 -6.27 3.09
CA LEU A 334 -14.92 -5.17 3.09
C LEU A 334 -15.29 -4.24 1.93
N THR A 335 -15.92 -3.11 2.22
CA THR A 335 -16.40 -2.19 1.20
C THR A 335 -15.99 -0.75 1.49
N ASP A 336 -15.96 0.06 0.44
CA ASP A 336 -15.84 1.51 0.55
C ASP A 336 -17.20 2.21 0.76
N TYR A 337 -18.31 1.47 0.69
CA TYR A 337 -19.65 1.94 1.03
C TYR A 337 -19.77 2.24 2.54
N PRO A 338 -20.67 3.14 2.98
CA PRO A 338 -20.89 3.39 4.41
C PRO A 338 -21.21 2.11 5.19
N HIS A 339 -20.49 1.87 6.30
CA HIS A 339 -20.71 0.70 7.16
C HIS A 339 -21.88 0.88 8.15
N LEU A 340 -22.23 2.13 8.43
CA LEU A 340 -23.32 2.51 9.31
C LEU A 340 -24.27 3.43 8.54
N PHE A 341 -25.50 3.01 8.31
CA PHE A 341 -26.52 3.78 7.59
C PHE A 341 -27.93 3.36 8.05
N ASP A 342 -28.92 4.22 7.78
CA ASP A 342 -30.33 3.89 8.00
C ASP A 342 -30.90 3.22 6.75
N GLN A 343 -31.57 2.09 6.94
CA GLN A 343 -32.19 1.34 5.86
C GLN A 343 -33.21 2.19 5.09
N SER A 344 -34.01 3.01 5.79
CA SER A 344 -35.09 3.77 5.17
C SER A 344 -34.59 4.74 4.09
N PHE A 345 -33.40 5.31 4.26
CA PHE A 345 -32.78 6.16 3.25
C PHE A 345 -32.37 5.38 2.00
N VAL A 346 -31.80 4.19 2.18
CA VAL A 346 -31.44 3.33 1.05
C VAL A 346 -32.69 2.92 0.29
N ASP A 347 -33.73 2.50 1.00
CA ASP A 347 -35.00 2.08 0.43
C ASP A 347 -35.68 3.24 -0.34
N GLN A 348 -35.64 4.46 0.21
CA GLN A 348 -36.16 5.66 -0.45
C GLN A 348 -35.38 6.01 -1.72
N ALA A 349 -34.04 5.96 -1.68
CA ALA A 349 -33.21 6.23 -2.84
C ALA A 349 -33.49 5.22 -3.95
N VAL A 350 -33.54 3.93 -3.62
CA VAL A 350 -33.88 2.83 -4.53
C VAL A 350 -35.27 3.02 -5.13
N TYR A 351 -36.28 3.33 -4.32
CA TYR A 351 -37.66 3.53 -4.77
C TYR A 351 -37.81 4.77 -5.67
N ALA A 352 -37.19 5.90 -5.30
CA ALA A 352 -37.23 7.13 -6.07
C ALA A 352 -36.32 7.09 -7.32
N ASN A 353 -35.46 6.06 -7.41
CA ASN A 353 -34.45 5.90 -8.44
C ASN A 353 -33.56 7.15 -8.62
N THR A 354 -33.21 7.80 -7.51
CA THR A 354 -32.38 9.02 -7.48
C THR A 354 -31.61 9.13 -6.17
N THR A 355 -30.42 9.74 -6.24
CA THR A 355 -29.65 10.18 -5.06
C THR A 355 -29.92 11.62 -4.67
N ASP A 356 -30.69 12.38 -5.46
CA ASP A 356 -30.91 13.81 -5.23
C ASP A 356 -31.75 14.08 -3.99
N ALA A 357 -32.69 13.18 -3.67
CA ALA A 357 -33.47 13.24 -2.44
C ALA A 357 -32.59 13.15 -1.17
N LEU A 358 -31.40 12.53 -1.28
CA LEU A 358 -30.45 12.36 -0.18
C LEU A 358 -29.50 13.56 -0.01
N LYS A 359 -29.45 14.49 -0.97
CA LYS A 359 -28.58 15.69 -0.92
C LYS A 359 -29.28 16.91 -0.33
N SER A 360 -30.62 16.90 -0.27
CA SER A 360 -31.42 18.07 0.11
C SER A 360 -31.63 18.26 1.61
N GLU A 361 -31.26 17.28 2.43
CA GLU A 361 -31.30 17.40 3.89
C GLU A 361 -29.86 17.33 4.39
N GLY A 362 -29.45 18.27 5.24
CA GLY A 362 -28.08 18.37 5.79
C GLY A 362 -27.72 17.22 6.73
N GLU A 363 -28.10 16.00 6.40
CA GLU A 363 -27.99 14.81 7.24
C GLU A 363 -26.65 14.12 7.02
N ALA A 364 -25.96 13.91 8.14
CA ALA A 364 -24.66 13.27 8.27
C ALA A 364 -24.66 11.75 7.96
N GLY A 365 -25.55 11.26 7.09
CA GLY A 365 -25.93 9.85 7.01
C GLY A 365 -25.01 8.95 6.17
N PHE A 366 -24.52 9.42 5.03
CA PHE A 366 -23.82 8.58 4.04
C PHE A 366 -22.40 9.09 3.75
N VAL A 367 -21.52 8.92 4.72
CA VAL A 367 -20.08 9.15 4.53
C VAL A 367 -19.45 7.81 4.13
N PRO A 368 -18.89 7.68 2.91
CA PRO A 368 -18.17 6.48 2.50
C PRO A 368 -17.10 6.08 3.51
N ALA A 369 -16.89 4.78 3.69
CA ALA A 369 -15.85 4.26 4.57
C ALA A 369 -14.43 4.56 4.04
N SER A 370 -14.30 4.77 2.73
CA SER A 370 -13.05 5.13 2.07
C SER A 370 -12.85 6.64 1.95
N ALA A 371 -11.72 7.15 2.43
CA ALA A 371 -11.33 8.55 2.25
C ALA A 371 -11.10 8.94 0.77
N SER A 372 -10.95 7.99 -0.15
CA SER A 372 -10.83 8.27 -1.59
C SER A 372 -12.17 8.28 -2.34
N PHE A 373 -13.26 7.95 -1.64
CA PHE A 373 -14.61 7.94 -2.17
C PHE A 373 -15.37 9.17 -1.65
N SER A 374 -15.60 10.15 -2.52
CA SER A 374 -16.38 11.33 -2.14
C SER A 374 -17.87 10.99 -2.02
N PRO A 375 -18.61 11.56 -1.05
CA PRO A 375 -20.06 11.37 -0.93
C PRO A 375 -20.82 11.67 -2.23
N ASP A 376 -20.40 12.68 -2.99
CA ASP A 376 -21.01 13.04 -4.29
C ASP A 376 -20.88 11.97 -5.37
N SER A 377 -19.99 11.00 -5.20
CA SER A 377 -19.80 9.87 -6.12
C SER A 377 -20.64 8.65 -5.75
N LEU A 378 -21.34 8.66 -4.60
CA LEU A 378 -22.35 7.64 -4.31
C LEU A 378 -23.54 7.87 -5.24
N THR A 379 -23.83 6.86 -6.06
CA THR A 379 -24.93 6.87 -7.03
C THR A 379 -26.00 5.86 -6.64
N ILE A 380 -27.16 5.94 -7.29
CA ILE A 380 -28.28 5.01 -7.11
C ILE A 380 -27.86 3.55 -7.28
N TYR A 381 -26.92 3.27 -8.18
CA TYR A 381 -26.42 1.92 -8.44
C TYR A 381 -25.65 1.32 -7.26
N HIS A 382 -24.96 2.17 -6.47
CA HIS A 382 -24.32 1.73 -5.24
C HIS A 382 -25.38 1.30 -4.21
N HIS A 383 -26.43 2.12 -4.05
CA HIS A 383 -27.55 1.81 -3.16
C HIS A 383 -28.28 0.54 -3.59
N GLN A 384 -28.57 0.37 -4.88
CA GLN A 384 -29.22 -0.83 -5.41
C GLN A 384 -28.40 -2.11 -5.17
N ALA A 385 -27.08 -2.05 -5.40
CA ALA A 385 -26.19 -3.18 -5.16
C ALA A 385 -26.13 -3.59 -3.68
N ILE A 386 -25.98 -2.62 -2.78
CA ILE A 386 -25.93 -2.90 -1.33
C ILE A 386 -27.30 -3.33 -0.80
N HIS A 387 -28.38 -2.71 -1.28
CA HIS A 387 -29.75 -3.13 -0.98
C HIS A 387 -29.98 -4.58 -1.38
N TYR A 388 -29.53 -5.00 -2.58
CA TYR A 388 -29.58 -6.39 -2.98
C TYR A 388 -28.84 -7.30 -1.97
N LEU A 389 -27.62 -6.95 -1.56
CA LEU A 389 -26.85 -7.79 -0.64
C LEU A 389 -27.54 -7.99 0.71
N TYR A 390 -27.93 -6.93 1.42
CA TYR A 390 -28.51 -7.09 2.76
C TYR A 390 -29.95 -7.64 2.73
N THR A 391 -30.67 -7.55 1.62
CA THR A 391 -31.99 -8.19 1.50
C THR A 391 -31.89 -9.70 1.25
N HIS A 392 -30.75 -10.20 0.77
CA HIS A 392 -30.56 -11.61 0.42
C HIS A 392 -29.62 -12.37 1.36
N PHE A 393 -28.75 -11.67 2.10
CA PHE A 393 -27.71 -12.29 2.92
C PHE A 393 -27.54 -11.59 4.26
N GLN A 394 -27.09 -12.34 5.27
CA GLN A 394 -26.60 -11.78 6.53
C GLN A 394 -25.19 -11.23 6.30
N ILE A 395 -25.05 -9.92 6.27
CA ILE A 395 -23.79 -9.22 6.04
C ILE A 395 -23.15 -8.86 7.37
N THR A 396 -21.84 -9.03 7.46
CA THR A 396 -21.02 -8.60 8.59
C THR A 396 -19.99 -7.58 8.11
N VAL A 397 -19.87 -6.45 8.80
CA VAL A 397 -18.85 -5.40 8.54
C VAL A 397 -18.18 -4.99 9.85
N THR A 398 -17.06 -4.27 9.80
CA THR A 398 -16.44 -3.65 10.99
C THR A 398 -16.78 -2.17 11.09
N SER A 399 -16.83 -1.62 12.31
CA SER A 399 -16.88 -0.16 12.52
C SER A 399 -16.26 0.21 13.85
N LEU A 400 -15.90 1.48 14.04
CA LEU A 400 -15.41 1.97 15.32
C LEU A 400 -16.56 2.05 16.31
N GLU A 401 -16.35 1.57 17.54
CA GLU A 401 -17.34 1.63 18.62
C GLU A 401 -17.83 3.06 18.89
N THR A 402 -16.94 4.06 18.74
CA THR A 402 -17.25 5.48 18.90
C THR A 402 -18.21 6.00 17.84
N GLU A 403 -18.09 5.51 16.60
CA GLU A 403 -19.01 5.85 15.51
C GLU A 403 -20.38 5.21 15.77
N MET A 404 -20.41 3.98 16.26
CA MET A 404 -21.64 3.29 16.65
C MET A 404 -22.36 4.03 17.79
N ALA A 405 -21.65 4.41 18.85
CA ALA A 405 -22.23 5.15 19.97
C ALA A 405 -22.81 6.52 19.54
N THR A 406 -22.14 7.21 18.62
CA THR A 406 -22.64 8.48 18.06
C THR A 406 -23.93 8.26 17.25
N LYS A 407 -24.06 7.12 16.58
CA LYS A 407 -25.21 6.79 15.73
C LYS A 407 -26.39 6.18 16.49
N GLU A 408 -26.14 5.47 17.60
CA GLU A 408 -27.19 5.10 18.56
C GLU A 408 -27.91 6.34 19.12
N GLN A 409 -27.16 7.42 19.36
CA GLN A 409 -27.73 8.71 19.75
C GLN A 409 -28.57 9.37 18.63
N GLN A 410 -28.38 8.96 17.37
CA GLN A 410 -29.08 9.48 16.19
C GLN A 410 -30.27 8.61 15.75
N ASP A 411 -30.64 7.55 16.50
CA ASP A 411 -31.72 6.60 16.16
C ASP A 411 -31.60 5.97 14.76
N ILE A 412 -30.36 5.74 14.28
CA ILE A 412 -30.12 5.12 12.97
C ILE A 412 -30.51 3.65 13.00
N LYS A 413 -31.45 3.26 12.11
CA LYS A 413 -31.96 1.89 11.99
C LYS A 413 -31.26 1.14 10.86
N SER A 414 -30.16 0.46 11.19
CA SER A 414 -29.49 -0.43 10.26
C SER A 414 -30.38 -1.62 9.85
N PRO A 415 -30.18 -2.18 8.65
CA PRO A 415 -30.96 -3.35 8.21
C PRO A 415 -30.82 -4.54 9.17
N SER A 416 -31.88 -5.34 9.33
CA SER A 416 -31.85 -6.51 10.24
C SER A 416 -30.77 -7.53 9.89
N ASN A 417 -30.44 -7.63 8.60
CA ASN A 417 -29.44 -8.53 8.06
C ASN A 417 -28.05 -7.88 7.94
N TRP A 418 -27.82 -6.76 8.64
CA TRP A 418 -26.55 -6.02 8.64
C TRP A 418 -25.96 -6.00 10.05
N THR A 419 -24.96 -6.85 10.27
CA THR A 419 -24.25 -6.98 11.55
C THR A 419 -22.97 -6.16 11.52
N VAL A 420 -22.80 -5.31 12.52
CA VAL A 420 -21.59 -4.50 12.68
C VAL A 420 -20.77 -5.08 13.83
N LEU A 421 -19.51 -5.41 13.55
CA LEU A 421 -18.53 -5.80 14.54
C LEU A 421 -17.82 -4.56 15.07
N PRO A 422 -18.03 -4.19 16.36
CA PRO A 422 -17.39 -3.02 16.94
C PRO A 422 -15.90 -3.28 17.14
N ILE A 423 -15.08 -2.31 16.75
CA ILE A 423 -13.66 -2.26 17.11
C ILE A 423 -13.50 -1.25 18.25
N SER A 424 -12.99 -1.73 19.38
CA SER A 424 -12.90 -0.96 20.62
C SER A 424 -11.96 0.24 20.51
N GLU A 425 -12.26 1.26 21.32
CA GLU A 425 -11.40 2.45 21.44
C GLU A 425 -9.98 2.11 21.90
N ASP A 426 -9.82 1.13 22.80
CA ASP A 426 -8.50 0.66 23.25
C ASP A 426 -7.61 0.16 22.10
N THR A 427 -8.24 -0.34 21.05
CA THR A 427 -7.54 -0.88 19.87
C THR A 427 -7.26 0.21 18.86
N ALA A 428 -8.31 0.94 18.50
CA ALA A 428 -8.35 1.83 17.36
C ALA A 428 -8.15 3.31 17.73
N GLY A 429 -8.17 3.66 19.01
CA GLY A 429 -8.24 5.04 19.48
C GLY A 429 -9.48 5.70 18.91
N HIS A 430 -9.32 6.47 17.84
CA HIS A 430 -10.42 7.00 17.03
C HIS A 430 -9.99 7.05 15.56
N ASP A 431 -9.16 6.10 15.15
CA ASP A 431 -8.43 6.13 13.90
C ASP A 431 -9.00 5.12 12.91
N SER A 432 -9.70 5.62 11.89
CA SER A 432 -10.34 4.79 10.87
C SER A 432 -9.34 3.97 10.03
N GLY A 433 -8.04 4.30 10.04
CA GLY A 433 -7.05 3.48 9.35
C GLY A 433 -6.84 2.12 9.99
N ILE A 434 -7.17 1.96 11.28
CA ILE A 434 -7.15 0.66 11.95
C ILE A 434 -8.20 -0.27 11.37
N LEU A 435 -9.39 0.24 11.00
CA LEU A 435 -10.43 -0.57 10.36
C LEU A 435 -9.93 -1.19 9.06
N GLY A 436 -9.32 -0.38 8.18
CA GLY A 436 -8.75 -0.88 6.93
C GLY A 436 -7.65 -1.93 7.13
N ILE A 437 -6.86 -1.82 8.21
CA ILE A 437 -5.86 -2.83 8.57
C ILE A 437 -6.54 -4.12 9.06
N ILE A 438 -7.50 -4.02 9.98
CA ILE A 438 -8.24 -5.17 10.53
C ILE A 438 -8.98 -5.90 9.42
N ASP A 439 -9.73 -5.18 8.57
CA ASP A 439 -10.45 -5.74 7.43
C ASP A 439 -9.50 -6.54 6.52
N LYS A 440 -8.34 -5.98 6.19
CA LYS A 440 -7.33 -6.69 5.40
C LYS A 440 -6.88 -7.97 6.07
N LEU A 441 -6.59 -7.90 7.37
CA LEU A 441 -6.10 -9.02 8.17
C LEU A 441 -7.17 -10.11 8.30
N MET A 442 -8.45 -9.76 8.38
CA MET A 442 -9.58 -10.67 8.29
C MET A 442 -9.62 -11.33 6.90
N ALA A 443 -9.60 -10.56 5.81
CA ALA A 443 -9.60 -11.14 4.47
C ALA A 443 -8.39 -12.07 4.19
N ILE A 444 -7.22 -11.82 4.79
CA ILE A 444 -6.06 -12.73 4.72
C ILE A 444 -6.32 -14.05 5.49
N ARG A 445 -7.15 -14.03 6.53
CA ARG A 445 -7.48 -15.18 7.39
C ARG A 445 -8.75 -15.93 6.98
N ALA A 446 -9.57 -15.35 6.13
CA ALA A 446 -10.84 -15.93 5.73
C ALA A 446 -10.69 -17.31 5.08
N ASP A 447 -11.68 -18.18 5.32
CA ASP A 447 -11.75 -19.51 4.71
C ASP A 447 -11.89 -19.42 3.18
N LEU A 448 -12.69 -18.45 2.73
CA LEU A 448 -12.84 -18.07 1.33
C LEU A 448 -12.64 -16.56 1.17
N PHE A 449 -11.93 -16.16 0.11
CA PHE A 449 -11.75 -14.76 -0.24
C PHE A 449 -12.23 -14.49 -1.67
N VAL A 450 -13.12 -13.53 -1.79
CA VAL A 450 -13.75 -13.12 -3.05
C VAL A 450 -13.50 -11.63 -3.27
N ALA A 451 -13.30 -11.21 -4.51
CA ALA A 451 -13.22 -9.80 -4.85
C ALA A 451 -13.95 -9.49 -6.15
N GLY A 452 -14.37 -8.23 -6.34
CA GLY A 452 -14.93 -7.81 -7.62
C GLY A 452 -13.87 -7.81 -8.71
N LYS A 453 -14.21 -8.31 -9.91
CA LYS A 453 -13.28 -8.31 -11.05
C LYS A 453 -12.86 -6.87 -11.41
N PRO A 454 -11.54 -6.56 -11.44
CA PRO A 454 -11.07 -5.23 -11.78
C PRO A 454 -11.52 -4.77 -13.18
N GLY A 455 -12.08 -3.57 -13.27
CA GLY A 455 -12.56 -2.98 -14.52
C GLY A 455 -13.92 -3.48 -14.99
N VAL A 456 -14.58 -4.33 -14.19
CA VAL A 456 -15.99 -4.72 -14.40
C VAL A 456 -16.77 -4.47 -13.11
N CYS A 457 -16.62 -5.35 -12.12
CA CYS A 457 -17.33 -5.25 -10.86
C CYS A 457 -16.63 -4.43 -9.78
N ALA A 458 -15.34 -4.09 -9.95
CA ALA A 458 -14.62 -3.27 -9.00
C ALA A 458 -13.51 -2.45 -9.64
N ARG A 459 -13.05 -1.41 -8.94
CA ARG A 459 -11.81 -0.71 -9.29
C ARG A 459 -10.59 -1.58 -8.94
N ARG A 460 -9.55 -1.55 -9.80
CA ARG A 460 -8.26 -2.18 -9.48
C ARG A 460 -7.68 -1.58 -8.19
N SER A 461 -7.45 -2.43 -7.19
CA SER A 461 -7.02 -2.02 -5.85
C SER A 461 -5.70 -2.69 -5.46
N SER A 462 -4.72 -1.90 -5.03
CA SER A 462 -3.49 -2.43 -4.41
C SER A 462 -3.77 -3.12 -3.08
N PHE A 463 -4.89 -2.77 -2.42
CA PHE A 463 -5.35 -3.43 -1.19
C PHE A 463 -5.71 -4.90 -1.46
N THR A 464 -6.48 -5.17 -2.52
CA THR A 464 -6.82 -6.55 -2.94
C THR A 464 -5.58 -7.33 -3.32
N GLY A 465 -4.69 -6.73 -4.13
CA GLY A 465 -3.43 -7.39 -4.52
C GLY A 465 -2.62 -7.81 -3.29
N ARG A 466 -2.55 -6.94 -2.28
CA ARG A 466 -1.84 -7.23 -1.03
C ARG A 466 -2.45 -8.40 -0.26
N ILE A 467 -3.78 -8.47 -0.16
CA ILE A 467 -4.47 -9.61 0.47
C ILE A 467 -4.12 -10.92 -0.24
N VAL A 468 -4.17 -10.91 -1.57
CA VAL A 468 -3.83 -12.08 -2.40
C VAL A 468 -2.40 -12.53 -2.17
N ASP A 469 -1.43 -11.59 -2.21
CA ASP A 469 -0.02 -11.89 -2.00
C ASP A 469 0.24 -12.51 -0.62
N ASP A 470 -0.39 -11.98 0.43
CA ASP A 470 -0.23 -12.49 1.81
C ASP A 470 -0.91 -13.85 2.01
N ARG A 471 -2.07 -14.09 1.38
CA ARG A 471 -2.71 -15.42 1.36
C ARG A 471 -1.85 -16.46 0.66
N ILE A 472 -1.21 -16.09 -0.46
CA ILE A 472 -0.23 -16.95 -1.14
C ILE A 472 0.94 -17.27 -0.21
N GLY A 473 1.50 -16.24 0.45
CA GLY A 473 2.60 -16.40 1.40
C GLY A 473 2.28 -17.39 2.53
N ARG A 474 1.16 -17.20 3.24
CA ARG A 474 0.70 -18.13 4.28
C ARG A 474 0.52 -19.54 3.77
N ARG A 475 -0.07 -19.70 2.58
CA ARG A 475 -0.28 -21.04 2.03
C ARG A 475 1.03 -21.75 1.71
N ILE A 476 2.04 -21.01 1.23
CA ILE A 476 3.39 -21.55 1.02
C ILE A 476 4.01 -21.98 2.34
N GLU A 477 3.86 -21.21 3.42
CA GLU A 477 4.36 -21.54 4.76
C GLU A 477 3.69 -22.78 5.34
N GLU A 478 2.36 -22.85 5.33
CA GLU A 478 1.60 -24.03 5.79
C GLU A 478 2.05 -25.32 5.07
N LEU A 479 2.34 -25.21 3.77
CA LEU A 479 2.80 -26.35 2.99
C LEU A 479 4.25 -26.72 3.31
N LYS A 480 5.12 -25.74 3.59
CA LYS A 480 6.48 -26.02 4.06
C LYS A 480 6.46 -26.76 5.39
N ASP A 481 5.62 -26.34 6.33
CA ASP A 481 5.48 -26.98 7.64
C ASP A 481 4.96 -28.41 7.49
N ASN A 482 3.92 -28.61 6.67
CA ASN A 482 3.42 -29.94 6.36
C ASN A 482 4.47 -30.80 5.64
N THR A 483 5.25 -30.23 4.72
CA THR A 483 6.28 -30.99 3.99
C THR A 483 7.46 -31.33 4.91
N GLN A 484 7.86 -30.45 5.83
CA GLN A 484 8.85 -30.78 6.85
C GLN A 484 8.34 -31.87 7.81
N GLN A 485 7.04 -31.88 8.12
CA GLN A 485 6.41 -32.94 8.88
C GLN A 485 6.39 -34.28 8.11
N TRP A 486 6.28 -34.26 6.79
CA TRP A 486 6.30 -35.45 5.93
C TRP A 486 7.71 -35.96 5.56
N MET A 487 8.67 -35.05 5.36
CA MET A 487 10.08 -35.37 5.04
C MET A 487 10.88 -35.87 6.25
N GLY A 488 10.23 -36.07 7.40
CA GLY A 488 10.74 -36.90 8.48
C GLY A 488 10.78 -38.40 8.16
N GLN A 489 10.38 -38.85 6.95
CA GLN A 489 10.33 -40.28 6.61
C GLN A 489 10.97 -40.74 5.29
N ASP A 490 11.34 -39.88 4.32
CA ASP A 490 12.13 -40.33 3.14
C ASP A 490 12.98 -39.19 2.56
N GLU A 491 14.27 -39.46 2.37
CA GLU A 491 15.30 -38.53 1.89
C GLU A 491 15.21 -38.27 0.37
N GLU A 492 14.41 -37.29 -0.06
CA GLU A 492 14.65 -36.65 -1.36
C GLU A 492 14.40 -35.13 -1.27
N LYS A 493 15.49 -34.36 -1.24
CA LYS A 493 15.49 -32.89 -1.09
C LYS A 493 14.97 -32.21 -2.36
N LYS A 494 13.66 -32.01 -2.49
CA LYS A 494 13.13 -30.97 -3.39
C LYS A 494 13.53 -29.59 -2.86
N THR A 495 14.06 -28.72 -3.71
CA THR A 495 14.43 -27.36 -3.32
C THR A 495 13.19 -26.46 -3.29
N SER A 496 13.24 -25.35 -2.53
CA SER A 496 12.15 -24.37 -2.53
C SER A 496 11.88 -23.76 -3.91
N SER A 497 12.87 -23.77 -4.81
CA SER A 497 12.72 -23.32 -6.22
C SER A 497 11.84 -24.27 -7.01
N ASP A 498 12.04 -25.58 -6.87
CA ASP A 498 11.27 -26.62 -7.59
C ASP A 498 9.80 -26.58 -7.20
N ILE A 499 9.52 -26.29 -5.92
CA ILE A 499 8.15 -26.12 -5.42
C ILE A 499 7.51 -24.87 -6.03
N ILE A 500 8.22 -23.74 -6.14
CA ILE A 500 7.65 -22.49 -6.68
C ILE A 500 7.34 -22.60 -8.19
N GLU A 501 8.18 -23.29 -8.96
CA GLU A 501 8.05 -23.43 -10.42
C GLU A 501 6.93 -24.42 -10.81
N GLU A 502 6.82 -25.54 -10.10
CA GLU A 502 5.70 -26.49 -10.23
C GLU A 502 4.36 -25.77 -9.92
N TRP A 503 4.35 -24.82 -8.99
CA TRP A 503 3.16 -24.08 -8.55
C TRP A 503 2.69 -22.97 -9.48
N THR A 504 3.61 -22.26 -10.14
CA THR A 504 3.22 -21.24 -11.14
C THR A 504 2.48 -21.87 -12.33
N ASP A 505 2.81 -23.12 -12.64
CA ASP A 505 2.13 -23.91 -13.66
C ASP A 505 0.78 -24.47 -13.18
N TYR A 506 0.66 -24.83 -11.89
CA TYR A 506 -0.62 -25.24 -11.28
C TYR A 506 -1.64 -24.10 -11.19
N SER A 507 -1.20 -22.85 -11.07
CA SER A 507 -2.08 -21.65 -11.00
C SER A 507 -2.76 -21.42 -12.34
N ARG A 508 -2.02 -21.65 -13.44
CA ARG A 508 -2.55 -21.61 -14.81
C ARG A 508 -3.50 -22.75 -15.13
N LYS A 509 -3.37 -23.90 -14.47
CA LYS A 509 -4.14 -25.12 -14.76
C LYS A 509 -5.42 -25.28 -13.93
N GLY A 510 -5.76 -24.32 -13.05
CA GLY A 510 -7.05 -24.29 -12.36
C GLY A 510 -7.34 -25.53 -11.49
N SER A 511 -6.32 -26.23 -11.00
CA SER A 511 -6.53 -27.39 -10.14
C SER A 511 -7.10 -26.96 -8.77
N GLY A 512 -8.03 -27.74 -8.21
CA GLY A 512 -8.85 -27.38 -7.04
C GLY A 512 -8.13 -26.99 -5.75
N ARG A 513 -6.79 -27.11 -5.67
CA ARG A 513 -5.99 -26.69 -4.51
C ARG A 513 -5.75 -25.17 -4.42
N MET A 514 -5.94 -24.41 -5.51
CA MET A 514 -5.79 -22.93 -5.51
C MET A 514 -7.10 -22.14 -5.46
N LYS A 515 -8.26 -22.81 -5.41
CA LYS A 515 -9.57 -22.15 -5.32
C LYS A 515 -9.73 -21.24 -4.10
N ASN A 516 -8.87 -21.37 -3.09
CA ASN A 516 -8.99 -20.61 -1.83
C ASN A 516 -8.08 -19.37 -1.76
N ILE A 517 -7.32 -19.03 -2.81
CA ILE A 517 -6.47 -17.82 -2.79
C ILE A 517 -7.31 -16.57 -3.06
N ILE A 518 -8.03 -16.57 -4.18
CA ILE A 518 -8.99 -15.53 -4.56
C ILE A 518 -9.93 -16.08 -5.62
N GLU A 519 -11.20 -15.73 -5.50
CA GLU A 519 -12.17 -15.86 -6.58
C GLU A 519 -12.70 -14.48 -6.97
N TYR A 520 -13.01 -14.30 -8.25
CA TYR A 520 -13.58 -13.05 -8.75
C TYR A 520 -15.03 -13.25 -9.17
N PHE A 521 -15.92 -12.35 -8.74
CA PHE A 521 -17.25 -12.22 -9.33
C PHE A 521 -17.22 -11.20 -10.48
N ASP A 522 -18.02 -11.49 -11.51
CA ASP A 522 -18.07 -10.80 -12.80
C ASP A 522 -19.49 -10.86 -13.39
N LEU A 523 -19.76 -10.10 -14.46
CA LEU A 523 -21.03 -10.12 -15.19
C LEU A 523 -21.26 -11.41 -15.99
#